data_AF-R1H5P0-F1
#
_entry.id   AF-R1H5P0-F1
#
_cell.length_a   1.000
_cell.length_b   1.000
_cell.length_c   1.000
_cell.angle_alpha   90.00
_cell.angle_beta   90.00
_cell.angle_gamma   90.00
#
_symmetry.space_group_name_H-M   'P 1'
#
loop_
_entity.id
_entity.type
_entity.pdbx_description
1 polymer ?
#
loop_
_entity_poly.entity_id
_entity_poly.type
_entity_poly.pdbx_seq_one_letter_code
_entity_poly.pdbx_strand_id
1 'polypeptide(L)' 'MGLASVRELAARNHTVFVQRGAGTGIGFTDADYHAAGAEILAAAADIFATSQMTVGVKEPMQPSTIQ' A
#
# COMPACT_ATOMS: atom_id res chain seq x y z
N MET A 1 -2.34 4.36 5.53
CA MET A 1 -2.59 5.49 4.60
C MET A 1 -4.09 5.61 4.36
N GLY A 2 -4.66 6.82 4.40
CA GLY A 2 -6.10 7.02 4.18
C GLY A 2 -6.48 7.10 2.69
N LEU A 3 -7.76 6.85 2.38
CA LEU A 3 -8.28 6.87 1.00
C LEU A 3 -8.13 8.23 0.30
N ALA A 4 -8.24 9.33 1.06
CA ALA A 4 -8.06 10.69 0.50
C ALA A 4 -6.64 10.90 -0.05
N SER A 5 -5.62 10.39 0.65
CA SER A 5 -4.22 10.48 0.21
C SER A 5 -3.98 9.66 -1.06
N VAL A 6 -4.61 8.48 -1.17
CA VAL A 6 -4.53 7.64 -2.38
C VAL A 6 -5.10 8.39 -3.57
N ARG A 7 -6.31 8.95 -3.43
CA ARG A 7 -6.99 9.71 -4.50
C ARG A 7 -6.15 10.89 -4.97
N GLU A 8 -5.55 11.62 -4.04
CA GLU A 8 -4.71 12.78 -4.37
C GLU A 8 -3.47 12.38 -5.19
N LEU A 9 -2.80 11.28 -4.80
CA LEU A 9 -1.65 10.77 -5.54
C LEU A 9 -2.04 10.26 -6.93
N ALA A 10 -3.11 9.48 -7.01
CA ALA A 10 -3.64 8.98 -8.28
C ALA A 10 -4.05 10.12 -9.23
N ALA A 11 -4.71 11.16 -8.71
CA ALA A 11 -5.09 12.35 -9.48
C ALA A 11 -3.88 13.13 -10.03
N ARG A 12 -2.71 12.98 -9.41
CA ARG A 12 -1.43 13.57 -9.86
C ARG A 12 -0.63 12.63 -10.77
N ASN A 13 -1.25 11.56 -11.28
CA ASN A 13 -0.65 10.54 -12.14
C ASN A 13 0.45 9.71 -11.44
N HIS A 14 0.41 9.58 -10.12
CA HIS A 14 1.25 8.63 -9.41
C HIS A 14 0.55 7.28 -9.28
N THR A 15 1.27 6.20 -9.59
CA THR A 15 0.81 4.85 -9.28
C THR A 15 0.95 4.60 -7.78
N VAL A 16 -0.13 4.13 -7.16
CA VAL A 16 -0.17 3.83 -5.73
C VAL A 16 -0.40 2.33 -5.55
N PHE A 17 0.55 1.65 -4.92
CA PHE A 17 0.40 0.24 -4.55
C PHE A 17 0.00 0.11 -3.09
N VAL A 18 -0.96 -0.77 -2.81
CA VAL A 18 -1.41 -1.09 -1.45
C VAL A 18 -1.41 -2.60 -1.27
N GLN A 19 -0.91 -3.08 -0.13
CA GLN A 19 -0.93 -4.51 0.16
C GLN A 19 -2.37 -4.93 0.49
N ARG A 20 -2.78 -6.09 -0.02
CA ARG A 20 -4.01 -6.76 0.37
C ARG A 20 -4.20 -6.75 1.89
N GLY A 21 -5.34 -6.22 2.32
CA GLY A 21 -5.74 -6.15 3.72
C GLY A 21 -5.08 -5.04 4.55
N ALA A 22 -4.22 -4.20 3.98
CA ALA A 22 -3.46 -3.20 4.74
C ALA A 22 -4.32 -2.17 5.49
N GLY A 23 -5.51 -1.85 4.98
CA GLY A 23 -6.45 -0.94 5.65
C GLY A 23 -7.48 -1.61 6.54
N THR A 24 -7.50 -2.94 6.64
CA THR A 24 -8.51 -3.65 7.44
C THR A 24 -8.51 -3.18 8.89
N GLY A 25 -7.31 -2.95 9.45
CA GLY A 25 -7.16 -2.46 10.83
C GLY A 25 -7.67 -1.03 11.07
N ILE A 26 -7.99 -0.29 10.01
CA ILE A 26 -8.55 1.07 10.08
C ILE A 26 -9.91 1.18 9.38
N GLY A 27 -10.54 0.06 9.04
CA GLY A 27 -11.90 0.01 8.47
C GLY A 27 -11.98 0.26 6.96
N PHE A 28 -10.88 0.17 6.22
CA PHE A 28 -10.89 0.26 4.75
C PHE A 28 -10.64 -1.11 4.11
N THR A 29 -11.49 -1.48 3.17
CA THR A 29 -11.37 -2.69 2.37
C THR A 29 -10.44 -2.49 1.18
N ASP A 30 -9.96 -3.58 0.59
CA ASP A 30 -9.20 -3.51 -0.67
C ASP A 30 -10.02 -2.86 -1.79
N ALA A 31 -11.34 -3.07 -1.81
CA ALA A 31 -12.24 -2.46 -2.77
C ALA A 31 -12.29 -0.93 -2.62
N ASP A 32 -12.20 -0.41 -1.39
CA ASP A 32 -12.15 1.04 -1.14
C ASP A 32 -10.86 1.64 -1.70
N TYR A 33 -9.72 0.95 -1.53
CA TYR A 33 -8.43 1.37 -2.10
C TYR A 33 -8.45 1.31 -3.62
N HIS A 34 -9.01 0.25 -4.21
CA HIS A 34 -9.15 0.14 -5.65
C HIS A 34 -10.04 1.27 -6.21
N ALA A 35 -11.18 1.54 -5.58
CA ALA A 35 -12.06 2.65 -5.95
C ALA A 35 -11.40 4.04 -5.76
N ALA A 36 -10.40 4.14 -4.87
CA ALA A 36 -9.59 5.33 -4.70
C ALA A 36 -8.46 5.48 -5.73
N GLY A 37 -8.22 4.47 -6.58
CA GLY A 37 -7.19 4.48 -7.62
C GLY A 37 -5.88 3.78 -7.25
N ALA A 38 -5.86 2.96 -6.20
CA ALA A 38 -4.71 2.13 -5.87
C ALA A 38 -4.77 0.75 -6.57
N GLU A 39 -3.60 0.22 -6.87
CA GLU A 39 -3.40 -1.17 -7.28
C GLU A 39 -3.12 -2.04 -6.05
N ILE A 40 -3.82 -3.18 -5.95
CA ILE A 40 -3.72 -4.07 -4.80
C ILE A 40 -2.72 -5.18 -5.09
N LEU A 41 -1.64 -5.22 -4.32
CA LEU A 41 -0.61 -6.27 -4.41
C LEU A 41 -0.80 -7.32 -3.30
N ALA A 42 -0.48 -8.57 -3.61
CA ALA A 42 -0.75 -9.69 -2.71
C ALA A 42 0.21 -9.72 -1.52
N ALA A 43 1.49 -9.43 -1.75
CA ALA A 43 2.53 -9.49 -0.74
C ALA A 43 3.25 -8.15 -0.56
N ALA A 44 3.79 -7.92 0.65
CA ALA A 44 4.65 -6.79 0.92
C ALA A 44 5.90 -6.79 0.03
N ALA A 45 6.44 -7.98 -0.28
CA ALA A 45 7.59 -8.15 -1.17
C ALA A 45 7.36 -7.52 -2.56
N ASP A 46 6.13 -7.64 -3.09
CA ASP A 46 5.77 -7.07 -4.39
C ASP A 46 5.82 -5.53 -4.36
N ILE A 47 5.40 -4.92 -3.24
CA ILE A 47 5.49 -3.47 -3.04
C ILE A 47 6.94 -3.03 -3.01
N PHE A 48 7.80 -3.69 -2.23
CA PHE A 48 9.21 -3.33 -2.14
C PHE A 48 9.95 -3.54 -3.47
N ALA A 49 9.56 -4.54 -4.26
CA ALA A 49 10.16 -4.78 -5.57
C ALA A 49 9.70 -3.78 -6.65
N THR A 50 8.46 -3.29 -6.56
CA THR A 50 7.84 -2.45 -7.62
C THR A 50 7.91 -0.95 -7.32
N SER A 51 7.94 -0.57 -6.04
CA SER A 51 7.78 0.84 -5.63
C SER A 51 9.10 1.56 -5.54
N GLN A 52 9.17 2.77 -6.10
CA GLN A 52 10.33 3.67 -5.95
C GLN A 52 10.41 4.30 -4.56
N MET A 53 9.27 4.38 -3.86
CA MET A 53 9.16 4.92 -2.51
C MET A 53 8.10 4.11 -1.74
N THR A 54 8.40 3.77 -0.49
CA THR A 54 7.47 3.06 0.39
C THR A 54 7.11 3.93 1.59
N VAL A 55 5.83 3.98 1.97
CA VAL A 55 5.33 4.75 3.12
C VAL A 55 4.74 3.77 4.15
N GLY A 56 5.33 3.71 5.34
CA GLY A 56 4.92 2.84 6.45
C GLY A 56 4.63 3.61 7.74
N VAL A 57 3.95 2.96 8.69
CA VAL A 57 3.65 3.53 10.02
C VAL A 57 4.75 3.22 11.05
N LYS A 58 5.34 2.03 10.95
CA LYS A 58 6.47 1.61 11.78
C LYS A 58 7.76 1.64 10.96
N GLU A 59 8.88 1.62 11.67
CA GLU A 59 10.20 1.47 11.08
C GLU A 59 10.26 0.23 10.17
N PRO A 60 11.06 0.27 9.08
CA PRO A 60 11.25 -0.88 8.22
C PRO A 60 11.81 -2.04 9.05
N MET A 61 10.99 -3.07 9.26
CA MET A 61 11.47 -4.28 9.91
C MET A 61 12.36 -5.02 8.91
N GLN A 62 13.55 -5.43 9.34
CA GLN A 62 14.38 -6.30 8.52
C GLN A 62 13.58 -7.57 8.22
N PRO A 63 13.62 -8.10 6.98
CA PRO A 63 13.04 -9.40 6.72
C PRO A 63 13.70 -10.39 7.65
N SER A 64 12.93 -10.97 8.57
CA SER A 64 13.43 -11.99 9.47
C SER A 64 13.86 -13.18 8.62
N THR A 65 15.18 -13.37 8.46
CA THR A 65 15.73 -14.62 7.93
C THR A 65 15.27 -15.74 8.86
N ILE A 66 14.30 -16.54 8.43
CA ILE A 66 14.13 -17.88 8.97
C ILE A 66 15.26 -18.69 8.33
N GLN A 67 16.24 -19.07 9.15
CA GLN A 67 17.26 -20.06 8.80
C GLN A 67 16.72 -21.46 9.05
#